data_AF-A0A5C6N2A2-F1
#
_entry.id   AF-A0A5C6N2A2-F1
#
_cell.length_a   1.000
_cell.length_b   1.000
_cell.length_c   1.000
_cell.angle_alpha   90.00
_cell.angle_beta   90.00
_cell.angle_gamma   90.00
#
_symmetry.space_group_name_H-M   'P 1'
#
loop_
_entity.id
_entity.type
_entity.pdbx_description
1 polymer ?
#
loop_
_entity_poly.entity_id
_entity_poly.type
_entity_poly.pdbx_seq_one_letter_code
_entity_poly.pdbx_strand_id
1 'polypeptide(L)'
;MMTSCWSTLPFIFLSSCMVAASPPGCKIRITDRGLEMLKFETQKFVEEELSNITMPEMKGKEGRFQYTITDVKIMELNLTHAELQFVPGVGLLFDVQNSSITLSLQRQILYWLFYDTGNINASAEGVNINTVLNLIRDEDGRLKINNMTCDAKISKMRAKFSGTLGRVYQFMARFLTTGMRFLLNQKICPALDHAALVHVNAMLETIPVRTEVDEYIGIDYSLTTDPVVTARSLDMNFRGMFFELTDQNDTLINQAAEPIIREYDRMVYFALSEFFFDSGMFSYYKAGIFQTDIIHEKMPKDLEMLLKTTYFGTIMMLVRIDTDNTDTADKK
;
A
#
# COMPACT_ATOMS: atom_id res chain seq x y z
N MET A 1 -30.05 70.64 -7.80
CA MET A 1 -29.76 69.53 -6.85
C MET A 1 -30.19 68.23 -7.49
N MET A 2 -29.41 67.18 -7.22
CA MET A 2 -29.61 65.76 -7.57
C MET A 2 -29.08 65.29 -8.94
N THR A 3 -27.79 65.01 -8.88
CA THR A 3 -26.98 64.06 -9.65
C THR A 3 -27.61 62.65 -9.68
N SER A 4 -27.76 62.03 -10.86
CA SER A 4 -27.94 60.57 -10.96
C SER A 4 -26.58 59.90 -11.19
N CYS A 5 -26.10 59.23 -10.16
CA CYS A 5 -24.84 58.50 -10.16
C CYS A 5 -25.03 57.17 -10.91
N TRP A 6 -24.32 56.98 -12.02
CA TRP A 6 -24.16 55.68 -12.65
C TRP A 6 -23.20 54.84 -11.81
N SER A 7 -23.71 53.82 -11.12
CA SER A 7 -22.90 52.81 -10.45
C SER A 7 -22.72 51.60 -11.36
N THR A 8 -21.69 51.64 -12.21
CA THR A 8 -21.13 50.45 -12.85
C THR A 8 -20.27 49.71 -11.82
N LEU A 9 -20.75 48.57 -11.33
CA LEU A 9 -19.95 47.62 -10.55
C LEU A 9 -18.89 46.96 -11.47
N PRO A 10 -17.60 46.95 -11.10
CA PRO A 10 -16.62 46.16 -11.82
C PRO A 10 -16.77 44.69 -11.41
N PHE A 11 -17.13 43.84 -12.36
CA PHE A 11 -17.06 42.39 -12.23
C PHE A 11 -15.57 42.00 -12.14
N ILE A 12 -15.07 41.84 -10.92
CA ILE A 12 -13.76 41.24 -10.67
C ILE A 12 -13.89 39.76 -11.04
N PHE A 13 -13.45 39.41 -12.25
CA PHE A 13 -13.17 38.02 -12.61
C PHE A 13 -12.05 37.53 -11.69
N LEU A 14 -12.43 36.85 -10.60
CA LEU A 14 -11.55 35.96 -9.86
C LEU A 14 -11.17 34.82 -10.82
N SER A 15 -10.10 35.04 -11.57
CA SER A 15 -9.39 33.98 -12.26
C SER A 15 -8.87 33.04 -11.17
N SER A 16 -9.61 31.96 -10.92
CA SER A 16 -9.11 30.80 -10.19
C SER A 16 -7.84 30.35 -10.90
N CYS A 17 -6.68 30.64 -10.32
CA CYS A 17 -5.47 29.88 -10.62
C CYS A 17 -5.80 28.43 -10.22
N MET A 18 -6.19 27.62 -11.19
CA MET A 18 -6.02 26.18 -11.05
C MET A 18 -4.53 25.97 -10.88
N VAL A 19 -4.11 25.74 -9.64
CA VAL A 19 -2.76 25.22 -9.36
C VAL A 19 -2.74 23.87 -10.05
N ALA A 20 -2.15 23.83 -11.25
CA ALA A 20 -1.97 22.58 -11.98
C ALA A 20 -1.19 21.64 -11.05
N ALA A 21 -1.74 20.46 -10.81
CA ALA A 21 -1.07 19.44 -10.01
C ALA A 21 0.29 19.15 -10.68
N SER A 22 1.37 19.24 -9.91
CA SER A 22 2.70 18.90 -10.42
C SER A 22 2.69 17.45 -10.90
N PRO A 23 3.27 17.15 -12.09
CA PRO A 23 3.40 15.77 -12.52
C PRO A 23 4.25 14.98 -11.52
N PRO A 24 4.05 13.65 -11.42
CA PRO A 24 4.84 12.79 -10.56
C PRO A 24 6.26 12.59 -11.11
N GLY A 25 7.25 12.51 -10.21
CA GLY A 25 8.62 12.11 -10.56
C GLY A 25 8.75 10.62 -10.82
N CYS A 26 7.95 9.81 -10.13
CA CYS A 26 7.93 8.36 -10.26
C CYS A 26 6.50 7.84 -10.26
N LYS A 27 6.19 6.88 -11.13
CA LYS A 27 4.91 6.18 -11.17
C LYS A 27 5.16 4.69 -11.01
N ILE A 28 4.49 4.07 -10.06
CA ILE A 28 4.53 2.63 -9.85
C ILE A 28 3.18 2.04 -10.21
N ARG A 29 3.18 0.99 -11.02
CA ARG A 29 1.97 0.21 -11.35
C ARG A 29 2.11 -1.20 -10.84
N ILE A 30 1.13 -1.68 -10.08
CA ILE A 30 0.96 -3.09 -9.72
C ILE A 30 -0.16 -3.67 -10.59
N THR A 31 0.07 -4.82 -11.21
CA THR A 31 -0.88 -5.46 -12.14
C THR A 31 -1.60 -6.65 -11.51
N ASP A 32 -2.51 -7.25 -12.27
CA ASP A 32 -3.20 -8.51 -11.95
C ASP A 32 -2.21 -9.64 -11.61
N ARG A 33 -1.10 -9.74 -12.36
CA ARG A 33 -0.02 -10.70 -12.07
C ARG A 33 0.63 -10.46 -10.70
N GLY A 34 0.73 -9.20 -10.26
CA GLY A 34 1.20 -8.86 -8.92
C GLY A 34 0.24 -9.33 -7.84
N LEU A 35 -1.08 -9.17 -8.09
CA LEU A 35 -2.10 -9.68 -7.17
C LEU A 35 -2.08 -11.20 -7.03
N GLU A 36 -1.77 -11.95 -8.09
CA GLU A 36 -1.63 -13.42 -8.00
C GLU A 36 -0.56 -13.84 -6.98
N MET A 37 0.56 -13.13 -6.91
CA MET A 37 1.58 -13.37 -5.89
C MET A 37 1.08 -12.98 -4.50
N LEU A 38 0.48 -11.79 -4.37
CA LEU A 38 -0.04 -11.30 -3.10
C LEU A 38 -1.19 -12.14 -2.55
N LYS A 39 -1.91 -12.86 -3.43
CA LYS A 39 -3.04 -13.73 -3.07
C LYS A 39 -2.63 -14.77 -2.02
N PHE A 40 -1.49 -15.43 -2.22
CA PHE A 40 -1.01 -16.47 -1.31
C PHE A 40 -0.65 -15.90 0.07
N GLU A 41 0.09 -14.78 0.11
CA GLU A 41 0.45 -14.12 1.37
C GLU A 41 -0.79 -13.56 2.08
N THR A 42 -1.76 -13.04 1.33
CA THR A 42 -3.04 -12.55 1.88
C THR A 42 -3.86 -13.67 2.50
N GLN A 43 -3.93 -14.85 1.86
CA GLN A 43 -4.61 -16.01 2.42
C GLN A 43 -3.99 -16.42 3.76
N LYS A 44 -2.67 -16.54 3.81
CA LYS A 44 -1.94 -16.92 5.02
C LYS A 44 -2.14 -15.90 6.14
N PHE A 45 -2.05 -14.61 5.82
CA PHE A 45 -2.33 -13.53 6.78
C PHE A 45 -3.75 -13.64 7.36
N VAL A 46 -4.75 -13.85 6.50
CA VAL A 46 -6.15 -14.03 6.93
C VAL A 46 -6.32 -15.28 7.80
N GLU A 47 -5.64 -16.38 7.47
CA GLU A 47 -5.66 -17.60 8.28
C GLU A 47 -5.11 -17.36 9.69
N GLU A 48 -4.00 -16.63 9.81
CA GLU A 48 -3.40 -16.28 11.10
C GLU A 48 -4.32 -15.37 11.94
N GLU A 49 -4.88 -14.33 11.33
CA GLU A 49 -5.78 -13.38 12.00
C GLU A 49 -7.09 -14.03 12.46
N LEU A 50 -7.71 -14.86 11.61
CA LEU A 50 -8.94 -15.56 11.96
C LEU A 50 -8.69 -16.66 13.00
N SER A 51 -7.52 -17.31 12.98
CA SER A 51 -7.17 -18.34 13.95
C SER A 51 -7.03 -17.79 15.38
N ASN A 52 -6.64 -16.52 15.50
CA ASN A 52 -6.48 -15.82 16.78
C ASN A 52 -7.78 -15.21 17.34
N ILE A 53 -8.93 -15.43 16.69
CA ILE A 53 -10.21 -14.90 17.18
C ILE A 53 -10.57 -15.52 18.54
N THR A 54 -10.86 -14.65 19.50
CA THR A 54 -11.42 -15.04 20.79
C THR A 54 -12.94 -15.14 20.71
N MET A 55 -13.45 -16.33 21.04
CA MET A 55 -14.88 -16.60 21.09
C MET A 55 -15.40 -16.47 22.53
N PRO A 56 -16.57 -15.81 22.74
CA PRO A 56 -17.14 -15.69 24.07
C PRO A 56 -17.65 -17.04 24.59
N GLU A 57 -17.65 -17.18 25.91
CA GLU A 57 -18.29 -18.32 26.57
C GLU A 57 -19.79 -18.32 26.30
N MET A 58 -20.33 -19.49 25.92
CA MET A 58 -21.75 -19.67 25.65
C MET A 58 -22.39 -20.54 26.71
N LYS A 59 -23.45 -20.03 27.36
CA LYS A 59 -24.23 -20.76 28.36
C LYS A 59 -25.70 -20.75 28.00
N GLY A 60 -26.40 -21.82 28.34
CA GLY A 60 -27.86 -21.86 28.22
C GLY A 60 -28.49 -22.94 29.07
N LYS A 61 -29.78 -22.78 29.35
CA LYS A 61 -30.58 -23.70 30.16
C LYS A 61 -31.95 -23.89 29.53
N GLU A 62 -32.35 -25.13 29.33
CA GLU A 62 -33.67 -25.52 28.85
C GLU A 62 -34.21 -26.69 29.70
N GLY A 63 -35.18 -26.40 30.57
CA GLY A 63 -35.71 -27.37 31.52
C GLY A 63 -34.61 -27.95 32.44
N ARG A 64 -34.37 -29.27 32.31
CA ARG A 64 -33.32 -29.98 33.06
C ARG A 64 -31.96 -30.01 32.35
N PHE A 65 -31.86 -29.42 31.17
CA PHE A 65 -30.65 -29.34 30.37
C PHE A 65 -29.93 -28.01 30.64
N GLN A 66 -28.65 -28.07 30.97
CA GLN A 66 -27.76 -26.93 31.08
C GLN A 66 -26.52 -27.23 30.26
N TYR A 67 -26.02 -26.24 29.52
CA TYR A 67 -24.78 -26.39 28.78
C TYR A 67 -23.91 -25.15 28.94
N THR A 68 -22.61 -25.40 28.88
CA THR A 68 -21.55 -24.40 28.81
C THR A 68 -20.60 -24.83 27.71
N ILE A 69 -20.29 -23.93 26.78
CA ILE A 69 -19.27 -24.11 25.75
C ILE A 69 -18.18 -23.07 25.98
N THR A 70 -16.96 -23.55 26.14
CA THR A 70 -15.75 -22.78 26.40
C THR A 70 -14.64 -23.16 25.43
N ASP A 71 -13.57 -22.37 25.42
CA ASP A 71 -12.33 -22.66 24.67
C ASP A 71 -12.58 -23.02 23.20
N VAL A 72 -13.41 -22.23 22.52
CA VAL A 72 -13.66 -22.41 21.09
C VAL A 72 -12.44 -21.90 20.33
N LYS A 73 -11.74 -22.81 19.65
CA LYS A 73 -10.52 -22.55 18.90
C LYS A 73 -10.71 -22.93 17.45
N ILE A 74 -10.21 -22.09 16.54
CA ILE A 74 -10.07 -22.45 15.14
C ILE A 74 -8.83 -23.33 14.99
N MET A 75 -9.02 -24.51 14.44
CA MET A 75 -7.93 -25.48 14.25
C MET A 75 -7.37 -25.42 12.83
N GLU A 76 -8.24 -25.16 11.85
CA GLU A 76 -7.88 -25.16 10.44
C GLU A 76 -8.85 -24.26 9.68
N LEU A 77 -8.31 -23.39 8.84
CA LEU A 77 -9.04 -22.67 7.80
C LEU A 77 -8.61 -23.26 6.45
N ASN A 78 -9.57 -23.64 5.62
CA ASN A 78 -9.28 -24.08 4.26
C ASN A 78 -9.89 -23.11 3.25
N LEU A 79 -9.07 -22.18 2.77
CA LEU A 79 -9.43 -21.12 1.82
C LEU A 79 -9.20 -21.56 0.36
N THR A 80 -9.79 -22.69 -0.04
CA THR A 80 -9.56 -23.30 -1.37
C THR A 80 -9.82 -22.39 -2.57
N HIS A 81 -10.85 -21.55 -2.53
CA HIS A 81 -11.21 -20.65 -3.64
C HIS A 81 -11.14 -19.20 -3.17
N ALA A 82 -9.92 -18.69 -2.97
CA ALA A 82 -9.71 -17.26 -2.77
C ALA A 82 -9.20 -16.59 -4.04
N GLU A 83 -9.69 -15.38 -4.28
CA GLU A 83 -9.32 -14.49 -5.38
C GLU A 83 -9.00 -13.09 -4.84
N LEU A 84 -8.03 -12.44 -5.47
CA LEU A 84 -7.64 -11.05 -5.18
C LEU A 84 -7.74 -10.25 -6.47
N GLN A 85 -8.60 -9.24 -6.49
CA GLN A 85 -8.98 -8.53 -7.72
C GLN A 85 -9.03 -7.02 -7.50
N PHE A 86 -8.86 -6.26 -8.58
CA PHE A 86 -9.09 -4.83 -8.56
C PHE A 86 -10.57 -4.51 -8.76
N VAL A 87 -11.08 -3.58 -7.97
CA VAL A 87 -12.42 -2.98 -8.16
C VAL A 87 -12.22 -1.55 -8.64
N PRO A 88 -12.48 -1.26 -9.93
CA PRO A 88 -12.22 0.06 -10.53
C PRO A 88 -12.86 1.19 -9.73
N GLY A 89 -12.07 2.20 -9.39
CA GLY A 89 -12.53 3.37 -8.63
C GLY A 89 -12.90 3.12 -7.17
N VAL A 90 -12.72 1.90 -6.65
CA VAL A 90 -13.04 1.55 -5.26
C VAL A 90 -11.81 1.06 -4.51
N GLY A 91 -11.13 0.01 -4.98
CA GLY A 91 -10.13 -0.65 -4.14
C GLY A 91 -9.73 -2.06 -4.54
N LEU A 92 -9.22 -2.81 -3.56
CA LEU A 92 -8.82 -4.22 -3.71
C LEU A 92 -9.88 -5.12 -3.09
N LEU A 93 -10.40 -6.08 -3.87
CA LEU A 93 -11.34 -7.10 -3.43
C LEU A 93 -10.58 -8.39 -3.10
N PHE A 94 -10.71 -8.85 -1.86
CA PHE A 94 -10.40 -10.21 -1.45
C PHE A 94 -11.70 -11.00 -1.32
N ASP A 95 -11.89 -12.00 -2.19
CA ASP A 95 -13.09 -12.81 -2.25
C ASP A 95 -12.76 -14.28 -2.00
N VAL A 96 -13.45 -14.89 -1.04
CA VAL A 96 -13.32 -16.29 -0.65
C VAL A 96 -14.66 -16.96 -0.87
N GLN A 97 -14.68 -18.07 -1.60
CA GLN A 97 -15.90 -18.82 -1.89
C GLN A 97 -15.79 -20.28 -1.45
N ASN A 98 -16.90 -20.81 -0.93
CA ASN A 98 -17.09 -22.23 -0.62
C ASN A 98 -15.97 -22.85 0.24
N SER A 99 -15.46 -22.08 1.20
CA SER A 99 -14.40 -22.51 2.11
C SER A 99 -14.94 -23.28 3.31
N SER A 100 -14.05 -23.84 4.12
CA SER A 100 -14.41 -24.54 5.35
C SER A 100 -13.53 -24.14 6.52
N ILE A 101 -14.13 -24.11 7.72
CA ILE A 101 -13.45 -23.81 8.97
C ILE A 101 -13.65 -24.98 9.92
N THR A 102 -12.58 -25.52 10.48
CA THR A 102 -12.62 -26.56 11.51
C THR A 102 -12.38 -25.94 12.88
N LEU A 103 -13.24 -26.27 13.83
CA LEU A 103 -13.24 -25.72 15.18
C LEU A 103 -13.15 -26.84 16.20
N SER A 104 -12.40 -26.61 17.27
CA SER A 104 -12.43 -27.40 18.50
C SER A 104 -13.10 -26.59 19.59
N LEU A 105 -13.99 -27.21 20.36
CA LEU A 105 -14.63 -26.56 21.50
C LEU A 105 -14.75 -27.52 22.67
N GLN A 106 -14.70 -26.97 23.88
CA GLN A 106 -14.95 -27.73 25.10
C GLN A 106 -16.42 -27.61 25.49
N ARG A 107 -17.09 -28.76 25.65
CA ARG A 107 -18.46 -28.84 26.15
C ARG A 107 -18.49 -29.23 27.61
N GLN A 108 -19.44 -28.65 28.32
CA GLN A 108 -19.90 -29.11 29.62
C GLN A 108 -21.42 -29.15 29.57
N ILE A 109 -21.99 -30.32 29.81
CA ILE A 109 -23.42 -30.58 29.73
C ILE A 109 -23.87 -31.17 31.06
N LEU A 110 -24.95 -30.63 31.60
CA LEU A 110 -25.66 -31.16 32.75
C LEU A 110 -27.10 -31.47 32.34
N TYR A 111 -27.49 -32.74 32.42
CA TYR A 111 -28.86 -33.19 32.18
C TYR A 111 -29.39 -33.97 33.39
N TRP A 112 -30.32 -33.36 34.14
CA TRP A 112 -30.91 -33.88 35.37
C TRP A 112 -29.90 -34.22 36.49
N LEU A 113 -29.15 -35.32 36.37
CA LEU A 113 -28.11 -35.80 37.28
C LEU A 113 -26.84 -36.27 36.54
N PHE A 114 -26.86 -36.28 35.21
CA PHE A 114 -25.73 -36.69 34.36
C PHE A 114 -24.90 -35.48 33.97
N TYR A 115 -23.59 -35.60 34.14
CA TYR A 115 -22.59 -34.62 33.70
C TYR A 115 -21.77 -35.22 32.57
N ASP A 116 -21.71 -34.54 31.44
CA ASP A 116 -20.84 -34.88 30.30
C ASP A 116 -19.92 -33.71 30.01
N THR A 117 -18.61 -33.97 30.02
CA THR A 117 -17.58 -32.98 29.69
C THR A 117 -16.63 -33.57 28.65
N GLY A 118 -16.18 -32.74 27.71
CA GLY A 118 -15.21 -33.19 26.72
C GLY A 118 -15.10 -32.23 25.54
N ASN A 119 -14.27 -32.60 24.58
CA ASN A 119 -14.06 -31.79 23.37
C ASN A 119 -14.99 -32.25 22.25
N ILE A 120 -15.47 -31.30 21.45
CA ILE A 120 -16.22 -31.56 20.21
C ILE A 120 -15.48 -30.88 19.07
N ASN A 121 -15.36 -31.58 17.96
CA ASN A 121 -14.97 -30.97 16.70
C ASN A 121 -16.22 -30.56 15.92
N ALA A 122 -16.24 -29.30 15.50
CA ALA A 122 -17.25 -28.73 14.63
C ALA A 122 -16.59 -28.25 13.33
N SER A 123 -17.38 -28.17 12.26
CA SER A 123 -16.94 -27.66 10.97
C SER A 123 -18.01 -26.72 10.41
N ALA A 124 -17.59 -25.52 9.99
CA ALA A 124 -18.39 -24.64 9.17
C ALA A 124 -18.06 -24.94 7.70
N GLU A 125 -19.09 -25.15 6.89
CA GLU A 125 -18.97 -25.48 5.46
C GLU A 125 -19.68 -24.41 4.63
N GLY A 126 -19.14 -24.13 3.44
CA GLY A 126 -19.67 -23.10 2.54
C GLY A 126 -19.51 -21.71 3.14
N VAL A 127 -18.30 -21.42 3.61
CA VAL A 127 -17.89 -20.12 4.15
C VAL A 127 -17.50 -19.22 2.98
N ASN A 128 -18.21 -18.11 2.85
CA ASN A 128 -17.91 -17.07 1.88
C ASN A 128 -17.52 -15.79 2.62
N ILE A 129 -16.44 -15.15 2.19
CA ILE A 129 -15.95 -13.88 2.77
C ILE A 129 -15.64 -12.96 1.61
N ASN A 130 -16.27 -11.80 1.58
CA ASN A 130 -16.04 -10.76 0.60
C ASN A 130 -15.54 -9.53 1.32
N THR A 131 -14.36 -9.03 0.98
CA THR A 131 -13.73 -7.88 1.63
C THR A 131 -13.18 -6.91 0.62
N VAL A 132 -13.56 -5.64 0.70
CA VAL A 132 -13.03 -4.58 -0.19
C VAL A 132 -12.27 -3.55 0.63
N LEU A 133 -11.01 -3.32 0.26
CA LEU A 133 -10.09 -2.36 0.87
C LEU A 133 -9.99 -1.10 0.03
N ASN A 134 -10.27 0.06 0.62
CA ASN A 134 -10.06 1.36 -0.03
C ASN A 134 -8.70 1.93 0.37
N LEU A 135 -7.87 2.21 -0.64
CA LEU A 135 -6.52 2.74 -0.49
C LEU A 135 -6.53 4.24 -0.77
N ILE A 136 -5.90 5.02 0.11
CA ILE A 136 -5.75 6.47 -0.01
C ILE A 136 -4.32 6.90 0.31
N ARG A 137 -4.03 8.16 0.03
CA ARG A 137 -2.88 8.86 0.59
C ARG A 137 -3.26 9.50 1.92
N ASP A 138 -2.38 9.42 2.92
CA ASP A 138 -2.52 10.21 4.15
C ASP A 138 -2.01 11.67 4.00
N GLU A 139 -1.97 12.42 5.10
CA GLU A 139 -1.48 13.81 5.10
C GLU A 139 0.04 13.92 4.91
N ASP A 140 0.79 12.87 5.30
CA ASP A 140 2.24 12.79 5.20
C ASP A 140 2.71 12.25 3.83
N GLY A 141 1.79 11.85 2.96
CA GLY A 141 2.10 11.26 1.65
C GLY A 141 2.37 9.76 1.68
N ARG A 142 1.94 9.03 2.71
CA ARG A 142 2.02 7.56 2.81
C ARG A 142 0.79 6.89 2.22
N LEU A 143 0.97 5.62 1.83
CA LEU A 143 -0.14 4.75 1.46
C LEU A 143 -0.85 4.27 2.72
N LYS A 144 -2.18 4.38 2.74
CA LYS A 144 -3.00 3.94 3.87
C LYS A 144 -4.30 3.29 3.40
N ILE A 145 -4.79 2.33 4.17
CA ILE A 145 -6.16 1.82 4.06
C ILE A 145 -7.09 2.75 4.83
N ASN A 146 -7.98 3.44 4.11
CA ASN A 146 -8.95 4.37 4.68
C ASN A 146 -10.10 3.65 5.39
N ASN A 147 -10.69 2.70 4.68
CA ASN A 147 -11.81 1.92 5.15
C ASN A 147 -11.79 0.52 4.52
N MET A 148 -12.56 -0.36 5.14
CA MET A 148 -12.81 -1.70 4.66
C MET A 148 -14.30 -2.00 4.70
N THR A 149 -14.80 -2.69 3.68
CA THR A 149 -16.13 -3.31 3.72
C THR A 149 -15.96 -4.81 3.79
N CYS A 150 -16.77 -5.50 4.60
CA CYS A 150 -16.74 -6.95 4.72
C CYS A 150 -18.16 -7.52 4.82
N ASP A 151 -18.40 -8.58 4.05
CA ASP A 151 -19.55 -9.47 4.18
C ASP A 151 -19.06 -10.91 4.34
N ALA A 152 -19.47 -11.56 5.43
CA ALA A 152 -19.09 -12.93 5.73
C ALA A 152 -20.33 -13.79 5.98
N LYS A 153 -20.40 -14.92 5.28
CA LYS A 153 -21.56 -15.81 5.33
C LYS A 153 -21.16 -17.26 5.40
N ILE A 154 -21.62 -17.93 6.45
CA ILE A 154 -21.51 -19.37 6.62
C ILE A 154 -22.83 -20.04 6.21
N SER A 155 -22.75 -20.94 5.23
CA SER A 155 -23.89 -21.69 4.71
C SER A 155 -24.44 -22.69 5.73
N LYS A 156 -23.56 -23.54 6.27
CA LYS A 156 -23.96 -24.58 7.22
C LYS A 156 -22.86 -24.86 8.24
N MET A 157 -23.26 -25.39 9.38
CA MET A 157 -22.35 -25.83 10.42
C MET A 157 -22.69 -27.25 10.83
N ARG A 158 -21.67 -28.08 11.06
CA ARG A 158 -21.79 -29.48 11.47
C ARG A 158 -20.99 -29.70 12.73
N ALA A 159 -21.50 -30.55 13.61
CA ALA A 159 -20.75 -30.99 14.78
C ALA A 159 -20.92 -32.50 14.91
N LYS A 160 -19.81 -33.20 15.15
CA LYS A 160 -19.84 -34.65 15.36
C LYS A 160 -19.99 -34.92 16.85
N PHE A 161 -21.15 -35.46 17.23
CA PHE A 161 -21.40 -35.92 18.60
C PHE A 161 -21.28 -37.43 18.64
N SER A 162 -20.47 -37.95 19.57
CA SER A 162 -20.33 -39.38 19.83
C SER A 162 -20.94 -39.70 21.20
N GLY A 163 -21.89 -40.65 21.25
CA GLY A 163 -22.48 -41.14 22.51
C GLY A 163 -23.89 -41.71 22.35
N THR A 164 -24.50 -42.12 23.46
CA THR A 164 -25.78 -42.84 23.49
C THR A 164 -27.01 -41.96 23.78
N LEU A 165 -26.85 -40.69 24.18
CA LEU A 165 -27.96 -39.77 24.48
C LEU A 165 -28.47 -38.97 23.26
N GLY A 166 -29.15 -39.65 22.34
CA GLY A 166 -29.62 -39.05 21.07
C GLY A 166 -30.43 -37.74 21.20
N ARG A 167 -31.32 -37.61 22.20
CA ARG A 167 -32.15 -36.40 22.40
C ARG A 167 -31.32 -35.18 22.83
N VAL A 168 -30.30 -35.37 23.67
CA VAL A 168 -29.40 -34.30 24.12
C VAL A 168 -28.53 -33.82 22.97
N TYR A 169 -28.02 -34.74 22.17
CA TYR A 169 -27.23 -34.39 20.98
C TYR A 169 -28.05 -33.69 19.92
N GLN A 170 -29.35 -33.99 19.78
CA GLN A 170 -30.22 -33.27 18.85
C GLN A 170 -30.41 -31.80 19.24
N PHE A 171 -30.53 -31.49 20.54
CA PHE A 171 -30.59 -30.12 21.02
C PHE A 171 -29.26 -29.39 20.81
N MET A 172 -28.15 -30.00 21.23
CA MET A 172 -26.81 -29.45 21.04
C MET A 172 -26.47 -29.24 19.58
N ALA A 173 -26.92 -30.12 18.69
CA ALA A 173 -26.78 -29.96 17.26
C ALA A 173 -27.52 -28.71 16.76
N ARG A 174 -28.74 -28.44 17.22
CA ARG A 174 -29.46 -27.19 16.87
C ARG A 174 -28.74 -25.95 17.37
N PHE A 175 -28.23 -25.96 18.60
CA PHE A 175 -27.47 -24.85 19.16
C PHE A 175 -26.18 -24.59 18.37
N LEU A 176 -25.36 -25.61 18.13
CA LEU A 176 -24.12 -25.47 17.36
C LEU A 176 -24.40 -25.09 15.89
N THR A 177 -25.43 -25.65 15.27
CA THR A 177 -25.75 -25.33 13.86
C THR A 177 -26.25 -23.88 13.67
N THR A 178 -26.91 -23.29 14.68
CA THR A 178 -27.55 -21.97 14.55
C THR A 178 -26.81 -20.88 15.33
N GLY A 179 -26.61 -21.08 16.63
CA GLY A 179 -26.00 -20.08 17.52
C GLY A 179 -24.52 -19.87 17.23
N MET A 180 -23.74 -20.95 17.13
CA MET A 180 -22.32 -20.83 16.80
C MET A 180 -22.11 -20.28 15.39
N ARG A 181 -22.94 -20.69 14.42
CA ARG A 181 -22.93 -20.11 13.07
C ARG A 181 -23.17 -18.60 13.09
N PHE A 182 -24.14 -18.13 13.87
CA PHE A 182 -24.42 -16.71 14.03
C PHE A 182 -23.23 -15.96 14.65
N LEU A 183 -22.66 -16.50 15.73
CA LEU A 183 -21.51 -15.89 16.41
C LEU A 183 -20.27 -15.83 15.51
N LEU A 184 -19.96 -16.89 14.78
CA LEU A 184 -18.85 -16.92 13.82
C LEU A 184 -19.04 -15.86 12.73
N ASN A 185 -20.23 -15.79 12.11
CA ASN A 185 -20.53 -14.76 11.12
C ASN A 185 -20.31 -13.34 11.68
N GLN A 186 -20.68 -13.12 12.95
CA GLN A 186 -20.51 -11.83 13.62
C GLN A 186 -19.05 -11.52 13.97
N LYS A 187 -18.18 -12.53 14.11
CA LYS A 187 -16.78 -12.35 14.54
C LYS A 187 -15.77 -12.26 13.40
N ILE A 188 -16.06 -12.85 12.24
CA ILE A 188 -15.14 -12.83 11.09
C ILE A 188 -14.86 -11.40 10.62
N CYS A 189 -15.90 -10.63 10.28
CA CYS A 189 -15.68 -9.29 9.71
C CYS A 189 -15.00 -8.31 10.68
N PRO A 190 -15.36 -8.22 11.98
CA PRO A 190 -14.62 -7.36 12.91
C PRO A 190 -13.16 -7.75 13.10
N ALA A 191 -12.83 -9.04 13.01
CA ALA A 191 -11.43 -9.48 13.07
C ALA A 191 -10.65 -9.03 11.83
N LEU A 192 -11.23 -9.20 10.64
CA LEU A 192 -10.63 -8.73 9.39
C LEU A 192 -10.51 -7.20 9.34
N ASP A 193 -11.49 -6.49 9.89
CA ASP A 193 -11.50 -5.02 9.95
C ASP A 193 -10.37 -4.50 10.81
N HIS A 194 -10.18 -5.12 11.98
CA HIS A 194 -9.04 -4.83 12.84
C HIS A 194 -7.71 -5.16 12.15
N ALA A 195 -7.60 -6.34 11.53
CA ALA A 195 -6.39 -6.75 10.82
C ALA A 195 -6.03 -5.77 9.69
N ALA A 196 -7.01 -5.36 8.87
CA ALA A 196 -6.78 -4.43 7.78
C ALA A 196 -6.45 -3.00 8.27
N LEU A 197 -7.29 -2.44 9.14
CA LEU A 197 -7.17 -1.03 9.53
C LEU A 197 -6.06 -0.77 10.55
N VAL A 198 -5.66 -1.78 11.32
CA VAL A 198 -4.62 -1.65 12.35
C VAL A 198 -3.33 -2.35 11.92
N HIS A 199 -3.36 -3.67 11.68
CA HIS A 199 -2.11 -4.41 11.43
C HIS A 199 -1.49 -4.07 10.06
N VAL A 200 -2.30 -4.06 8.99
CA VAL A 200 -1.79 -3.73 7.65
C VAL A 200 -1.39 -2.26 7.57
N ASN A 201 -2.17 -1.34 8.13
CA ASN A 201 -1.76 0.07 8.19
C ASN A 201 -0.46 0.28 8.99
N ALA A 202 -0.29 -0.41 10.13
CA ALA A 202 0.97 -0.35 10.88
C ALA A 202 2.16 -0.85 10.03
N MET A 203 1.97 -1.88 9.20
CA MET A 203 2.98 -2.32 8.25
C MET A 203 3.25 -1.29 7.16
N LEU A 204 2.22 -0.67 6.58
CA LEU A 204 2.37 0.38 5.57
C LEU A 204 3.08 1.63 6.14
N GLU A 205 2.85 1.96 7.41
CA GLU A 205 3.51 3.05 8.11
C GLU A 205 5.02 2.84 8.28
N THR A 206 5.53 1.60 8.18
CA THR A 206 6.96 1.31 8.22
C THR A 206 7.69 1.77 6.95
N ILE A 207 6.97 2.02 5.86
CA ILE A 207 7.56 2.48 4.60
C ILE A 207 7.88 3.97 4.73
N PRO A 208 9.16 4.37 4.74
CA PRO A 208 9.53 5.76 4.92
C PRO A 208 9.16 6.59 3.69
N VAL A 209 8.58 7.77 3.93
CA VAL A 209 8.29 8.77 2.88
C VAL A 209 9.56 9.42 2.36
N ARG A 210 10.50 9.69 3.27
CA ARG A 210 11.80 10.29 2.96
C ARG A 210 12.91 9.40 3.51
N THR A 211 13.91 9.12 2.67
CA THR A 211 15.06 8.28 3.04
C THR A 211 16.35 8.88 2.56
N GLU A 212 17.38 8.80 3.40
CA GLU A 212 18.75 9.11 3.00
C GLU A 212 19.23 8.07 1.98
N VAL A 213 19.88 8.53 0.91
CA VAL A 213 20.50 7.68 -0.11
C VAL A 213 21.97 7.47 0.25
N ASP A 214 22.62 8.56 0.66
CA ASP A 214 23.99 8.60 1.17
C ASP A 214 24.15 9.77 2.17
N GLU A 215 25.39 10.15 2.47
CA GLU A 215 25.71 11.24 3.40
C GLU A 215 25.43 12.65 2.87
N TYR A 216 25.07 12.80 1.58
CA TYR A 216 24.86 14.10 0.92
C TYR A 216 23.39 14.35 0.57
N ILE A 217 22.69 13.32 0.08
CA ILE A 217 21.33 13.46 -0.46
C ILE A 217 20.34 12.45 0.12
N GLY A 218 19.09 12.86 0.16
CA GLY A 218 17.93 12.01 0.41
C GLY A 218 16.96 12.00 -0.76
N ILE A 219 15.96 11.14 -0.69
CA ILE A 219 14.89 11.03 -1.68
C ILE A 219 13.53 11.04 -1.00
N ASP A 220 12.59 11.76 -1.62
CA ASP A 220 11.20 11.90 -1.24
C ASP A 220 10.31 11.03 -2.14
N TYR A 221 9.79 9.95 -1.57
CA TYR A 221 8.81 9.03 -2.14
C TYR A 221 7.41 9.27 -1.56
N SER A 222 7.03 10.51 -1.23
CA SER A 222 5.63 10.83 -0.92
C SER A 222 4.72 10.59 -2.11
N LEU A 223 3.56 10.01 -1.85
CA LEU A 223 2.45 9.95 -2.81
C LEU A 223 1.93 11.37 -3.06
N THR A 224 1.73 11.70 -4.33
CA THR A 224 1.27 13.02 -4.78
C THR A 224 -0.25 13.09 -4.95
N THR A 225 -0.89 11.93 -5.09
CA THR A 225 -2.34 11.74 -5.27
C THR A 225 -2.76 10.40 -4.66
N ASP A 226 -4.06 10.23 -4.43
CA ASP A 226 -4.59 8.91 -4.02
C ASP A 226 -4.28 7.86 -5.09
N PRO A 227 -4.04 6.60 -4.69
CA PRO A 227 -3.82 5.52 -5.65
C PRO A 227 -5.02 5.33 -6.58
N VAL A 228 -4.74 5.12 -7.87
CA VAL A 228 -5.78 4.95 -8.89
C VAL A 228 -5.94 3.47 -9.20
N VAL A 229 -7.11 2.93 -8.89
CA VAL A 229 -7.47 1.54 -9.17
C VAL A 229 -8.25 1.43 -10.47
N THR A 230 -7.72 0.67 -11.42
CA THR A 230 -8.36 0.30 -12.68
C THR A 230 -8.77 -1.18 -12.66
N ALA A 231 -9.37 -1.70 -13.73
CA ALA A 231 -9.74 -3.11 -13.79
C ALA A 231 -8.54 -4.07 -13.81
N ARG A 232 -7.33 -3.57 -14.11
CA ARG A 232 -6.13 -4.40 -14.31
C ARG A 232 -4.91 -3.91 -13.55
N SER A 233 -5.02 -2.77 -12.85
CA SER A 233 -3.90 -2.21 -12.13
C SER A 233 -4.28 -1.33 -10.96
N LEU A 234 -3.32 -1.20 -10.04
CA LEU A 234 -3.22 -0.16 -9.03
C LEU A 234 -2.04 0.73 -9.41
N ASP A 235 -2.31 1.99 -9.73
CA ASP A 235 -1.31 2.98 -10.12
C ASP A 235 -1.09 3.97 -8.99
N MET A 236 0.17 4.20 -8.63
CA MET A 236 0.59 5.07 -7.55
C MET A 236 1.57 6.12 -8.07
N ASN A 237 1.25 7.39 -7.81
CA ASN A 237 2.03 8.54 -8.27
C ASN A 237 2.88 9.08 -7.13
N PHE A 238 4.20 8.97 -7.24
CA PHE A 238 5.17 9.40 -6.26
C PHE A 238 5.86 10.70 -6.67
N ARG A 239 6.25 11.49 -5.67
CA ARG A 239 7.00 12.72 -5.86
C ARG A 239 8.34 12.44 -6.53
N GLY A 240 9.07 11.44 -6.05
CA GLY A 240 10.31 10.95 -6.67
C GLY A 240 11.35 12.05 -6.84
N MET A 241 11.55 12.87 -5.79
CA MET A 241 12.41 14.05 -5.82
C MET A 241 13.58 13.83 -4.85
N PHE A 242 14.80 14.02 -5.32
CA PHE A 242 15.96 14.08 -4.44
C PHE A 242 16.09 15.45 -3.79
N PHE A 243 16.67 15.50 -2.59
CA PHE A 243 16.95 16.72 -1.84
C PHE A 243 18.31 16.62 -1.16
N GLU A 244 18.98 17.76 -0.97
CA GLU A 244 20.22 17.82 -0.20
C GLU A 244 19.92 17.72 1.30
N LEU A 245 20.75 16.99 2.06
CA LEU A 245 20.53 16.82 3.50
C LEU A 245 20.77 18.11 4.31
N THR A 246 21.66 19.00 3.85
CA THR A 246 21.98 20.26 4.56
C THR A 246 20.91 21.35 4.37
N ASP A 247 20.27 21.39 3.20
CA ASP A 247 19.15 22.29 2.88
C ASP A 247 18.00 21.54 2.21
N GLN A 248 17.15 20.93 3.03
CA GLN A 248 16.02 20.11 2.56
C GLN A 248 14.88 20.91 1.90
N ASN A 249 14.91 22.24 2.01
CA ASN A 249 13.88 23.12 1.47
C ASN A 249 14.20 23.57 0.03
N ASP A 250 15.46 23.45 -0.39
CA ASP A 250 15.85 23.75 -1.77
C ASP A 250 15.31 22.65 -2.70
N THR A 251 14.32 23.00 -3.51
CA THR A 251 13.60 22.05 -4.36
C THR A 251 13.64 22.48 -5.81
N LEU A 252 13.81 21.50 -6.69
CA LEU A 252 13.72 21.70 -8.12
C LEU A 252 12.24 21.73 -8.55
N ILE A 253 11.84 22.74 -9.34
CA ILE A 253 10.49 22.81 -9.90
C ILE A 253 10.35 21.72 -10.97
N ASN A 254 9.33 20.86 -10.85
CA ASN A 254 9.08 19.83 -11.84
C ASN A 254 8.44 20.40 -13.11
N GLN A 255 9.20 20.33 -14.22
CA GLN A 255 8.75 20.70 -15.56
C GLN A 255 8.71 19.50 -16.52
N ALA A 256 9.02 18.29 -16.03
CA ALA A 256 9.08 17.09 -16.86
C ALA A 256 7.67 16.61 -17.26
N ALA A 257 7.61 15.90 -18.39
CA ALA A 257 6.39 15.23 -18.81
C ALA A 257 5.99 14.12 -17.82
N GLU A 258 4.68 13.88 -17.69
CA GLU A 258 4.18 12.79 -16.85
C GLU A 258 4.65 11.42 -17.39
N PRO A 259 5.22 10.54 -16.53
CA PRO A 259 5.60 9.20 -16.94
C PRO A 259 4.38 8.32 -17.26
N ILE A 260 4.41 7.62 -18.40
CA ILE A 260 3.31 6.78 -18.89
C ILE A 260 3.72 5.31 -18.90
N ILE A 261 2.88 4.43 -18.35
CA ILE A 261 3.03 2.97 -18.39
C ILE A 261 1.91 2.38 -19.25
N ARG A 262 2.26 1.58 -20.27
CA ARG A 262 1.28 0.99 -21.21
C ARG A 262 1.14 -0.52 -21.06
N GLU A 263 2.13 -1.14 -20.45
CA GLU A 263 2.31 -2.58 -20.35
C GLU A 263 1.64 -3.16 -19.09
N TYR A 264 1.31 -4.46 -19.16
CA TYR A 264 0.62 -5.22 -18.09
C TYR A 264 1.12 -6.68 -17.97
N ASP A 265 2.22 -7.04 -18.65
CA ASP A 265 2.77 -8.40 -18.69
C ASP A 265 3.74 -8.75 -17.53
N ARG A 266 4.01 -7.81 -16.62
CA ARG A 266 4.84 -7.99 -15.41
C ARG A 266 4.05 -7.61 -14.17
N MET A 267 4.50 -8.08 -13.00
CA MET A 267 3.84 -7.83 -11.71
C MET A 267 3.86 -6.35 -11.32
N VAL A 268 5.00 -5.69 -11.55
CA VAL A 268 5.24 -4.30 -11.17
C VAL A 268 5.96 -3.58 -12.31
N TYR A 269 5.58 -2.32 -12.54
CA TYR A 269 6.29 -1.40 -13.42
C TYR A 269 6.67 -0.14 -12.68
N PHE A 270 7.84 0.39 -13.03
CA PHE A 270 8.33 1.68 -12.58
C PHE A 270 8.50 2.56 -13.81
N ALA A 271 7.95 3.77 -13.78
CA ALA A 271 8.22 4.79 -14.77
C ALA A 271 8.77 6.03 -14.06
N LEU A 272 9.99 6.40 -14.42
CA LEU A 272 10.74 7.52 -13.86
C LEU A 272 10.75 8.64 -14.88
N SER A 273 10.39 9.85 -14.46
CA SER A 273 10.47 11.02 -15.34
C SER A 273 11.89 11.60 -15.35
N GLU A 274 12.17 12.48 -16.31
CA GLU A 274 13.45 13.21 -16.38
C GLU A 274 13.73 13.96 -15.07
N PHE A 275 12.67 14.52 -14.47
CA PHE A 275 12.72 15.21 -13.19
C PHE A 275 13.29 14.35 -12.04
N PHE A 276 13.04 13.04 -12.04
CA PHE A 276 13.64 12.15 -11.05
C PHE A 276 15.17 12.19 -11.11
N PHE A 277 15.74 12.13 -12.31
CA PHE A 277 17.18 12.16 -12.51
C PHE A 277 17.76 13.56 -12.34
N ASP A 278 17.07 14.59 -12.85
CA ASP A 278 17.49 15.98 -12.74
C ASP A 278 17.54 16.45 -11.28
N SER A 279 16.55 16.07 -10.47
CA SER A 279 16.55 16.40 -9.03
C SER A 279 17.73 15.74 -8.32
N GLY A 280 18.08 14.49 -8.65
CA GLY A 280 19.27 13.81 -8.11
C GLY A 280 20.57 14.54 -8.45
N MET A 281 20.75 14.89 -9.74
CA MET A 281 21.92 15.64 -10.19
C MET A 281 21.98 17.04 -9.55
N PHE A 282 20.84 17.72 -9.44
CA PHE A 282 20.76 19.03 -8.80
C PHE A 282 21.14 18.96 -7.31
N SER A 283 20.65 17.98 -6.56
CA SER A 283 20.98 17.82 -5.13
C SER A 283 22.46 17.54 -4.92
N TYR A 284 23.08 16.68 -5.73
CA TYR A 284 24.53 16.44 -5.64
C TYR A 284 25.37 17.66 -6.05
N TYR A 285 24.90 18.42 -7.05
CA TYR A 285 25.54 19.68 -7.42
C TYR A 285 25.52 20.69 -6.26
N LYS A 286 24.39 20.79 -5.56
CA LYS A 286 24.23 21.67 -4.39
C LYS A 286 25.06 21.22 -3.19
N ALA A 287 25.16 19.91 -2.97
CA ALA A 287 26.07 19.31 -1.99
C ALA A 287 27.56 19.56 -2.30
N GLY A 288 27.89 20.09 -3.48
CA GLY A 288 29.26 20.46 -3.85
C GLY A 288 30.17 19.28 -4.17
N ILE A 289 29.62 18.07 -4.34
CA ILE A 289 30.43 16.85 -4.53
C ILE A 289 30.97 16.69 -5.95
N PHE A 290 30.44 17.44 -6.93
CA PHE A 290 30.94 17.45 -8.31
C PHE A 290 32.20 18.30 -8.45
N GLN A 291 33.19 18.02 -7.61
CA GLN A 291 34.52 18.63 -7.64
C GLN A 291 35.55 17.52 -7.69
N THR A 292 36.56 17.66 -8.56
CA THR A 292 37.66 16.72 -8.63
C THR A 292 38.97 17.46 -8.83
N ASP A 293 39.90 17.23 -7.91
CA ASP A 293 41.26 17.75 -8.02
C ASP A 293 42.11 16.77 -8.82
N ILE A 294 42.46 17.17 -10.04
CA ILE A 294 43.38 16.40 -10.87
C ILE A 294 44.80 16.76 -10.46
N ILE A 295 45.34 16.01 -9.50
CA ILE A 295 46.75 16.11 -9.11
C ILE A 295 47.66 15.39 -10.10
N HIS A 296 48.88 15.91 -10.29
CA HIS A 296 49.86 15.40 -11.25
C HIS A 296 50.08 13.88 -11.13
N GLU A 297 50.13 13.35 -9.91
CA GLU A 297 50.37 11.93 -9.64
C GLU A 297 49.24 10.99 -10.09
N LYS A 298 48.02 11.52 -10.25
CA LYS A 298 46.84 10.76 -10.72
C LYS A 298 46.54 11.01 -12.21
N MET A 299 47.34 11.83 -12.90
CA MET A 299 47.15 12.10 -14.32
C MET A 299 47.72 10.96 -15.19
N PRO A 300 46.96 10.48 -16.19
CA PRO A 300 47.54 9.71 -17.29
C PRO A 300 48.62 10.53 -17.99
N LYS A 301 49.70 9.87 -18.45
CA LYS A 301 50.83 10.55 -19.12
C LYS A 301 50.41 11.39 -20.33
N ASP A 302 49.37 10.97 -21.04
CA ASP A 302 48.83 11.70 -22.19
C ASP A 302 48.19 13.03 -21.76
N LEU A 303 47.42 13.02 -20.66
CA LEU A 303 46.81 14.22 -20.10
C LEU A 303 47.86 15.15 -19.48
N GLU A 304 48.88 14.57 -18.83
CA GLU A 304 50.03 15.30 -18.29
C GLU A 304 50.77 16.08 -19.39
N MET A 305 50.95 15.49 -20.57
CA MET A 305 51.58 16.16 -21.71
C MET A 305 50.75 17.35 -22.21
N LEU A 306 49.42 17.19 -22.30
CA LEU A 306 48.50 18.23 -22.77
C LEU A 306 48.37 19.41 -21.78
N LEU A 307 48.38 19.11 -20.48
CA LEU A 307 48.23 20.11 -19.41
C LEU A 307 49.56 20.78 -19.00
N LYS A 308 50.69 20.40 -19.60
CA LYS A 308 51.96 21.12 -19.42
C LYS A 308 51.82 22.55 -19.93
N THR A 309 52.28 23.51 -19.12
CA THR A 309 52.21 24.96 -19.42
C THR A 309 52.81 25.33 -20.77
N THR A 310 53.82 24.59 -21.23
CA THR A 310 54.44 24.76 -22.55
C THR A 310 53.49 24.40 -23.71
N TYR A 311 52.83 23.24 -23.63
CA TYR A 311 51.93 22.76 -24.66
C TYR A 311 50.59 23.50 -24.61
N PHE A 312 50.01 23.64 -23.41
CA PHE A 312 48.79 24.39 -23.18
C PHE A 312 48.93 25.87 -23.55
N GLY A 313 50.09 26.47 -23.26
CA GLY A 313 50.41 27.84 -23.68
C GLY A 313 50.45 28.01 -25.20
N THR A 314 50.90 26.99 -25.94
CA THR A 314 50.88 26.99 -27.41
C THR A 314 49.44 26.95 -27.94
N ILE A 315 48.58 26.11 -27.35
CA ILE A 315 47.14 26.05 -27.70
C ILE A 315 46.47 27.40 -27.42
N MET A 316 46.70 27.98 -26.23
CA MET A 316 46.09 29.26 -25.86
C MET A 316 46.57 30.42 -26.73
N MET A 317 47.85 30.43 -27.14
CA MET A 317 48.35 31.43 -28.09
C MET A 317 47.75 31.26 -29.49
N LEU A 318 47.52 30.03 -29.95
CA LEU A 318 46.85 29.78 -31.23
C LEU A 318 45.39 30.27 -31.22
N VAL A 319 44.64 29.98 -30.15
CA VAL A 319 43.25 30.47 -29.99
C VAL A 319 43.19 32.01 -29.98
N ARG A 320 44.18 32.66 -29.34
CA ARG A 320 44.24 34.12 -29.27
C ARG A 320 44.51 34.78 -30.64
N ILE A 321 45.32 34.15 -31.48
CA ILE A 321 45.64 34.63 -32.84
C ILE A 321 44.40 34.55 -33.75
N ASP A 322 43.57 33.51 -33.60
CA ASP A 322 42.34 33.41 -34.38
C ASP A 322 41.27 34.42 -33.96
N THR A 323 41.13 34.72 -32.66
CA THR A 323 40.18 35.75 -32.19
C THR A 323 40.55 37.16 -32.63
N ASP A 324 41.84 37.49 -32.74
CA ASP A 324 42.33 38.81 -33.17
C ASP A 324 42.15 39.04 -34.69
N ASN A 325 42.17 37.95 -35.48
CA ASN A 325 41.92 37.98 -36.92
C ASN A 325 40.42 38.11 -37.29
N THR A 326 39.49 37.75 -36.39
CA THR A 326 38.05 37.94 -36.60
C THR A 326 37.57 39.35 -36.26
N ASP A 327 38.15 40.01 -35.26
CA ASP A 327 37.80 41.42 -34.92
C ASP A 327 38.35 42.45 -35.93
N THR A 328 39.30 42.04 -36.77
CA THR A 328 39.83 42.87 -37.86
C THR A 328 39.07 42.70 -39.18
N ALA A 329 38.12 41.76 -39.27
CA ALA A 329 37.31 41.54 -40.47
C ALA A 329 36.01 42.38 -40.52
N ASP A 330 35.53 42.91 -39.39
CA ASP A 330 34.28 43.70 -39.31
C ASP A 330 34.49 45.23 -39.33
N LYS A 331 35.73 45.67 -39.61
CA LYS A 331 36.05 47.05 -39.99
C LYS A 331 36.59 47.10 -41.41
N LYS A 332 35.73 46.84 -42.39
CA LYS A 332 35.94 47.38 -43.73
C LYS A 332 34.64 47.65 -44.47
#